data_AF-A0A954U242-F1
#
_entry.id   AF-A0A954U242-F1
#
_cell.length_a   1.000
_cell.length_b   1.000
_cell.length_c   1.000
_cell.angle_alpha   90.00
_cell.angle_beta   90.00
_cell.angle_gamma   90.00
#
_symmetry.space_group_name_H-M   'P 1'
#
loop_
_entity.id
_entity.type
_entity.pdbx_description
1 polymer ?
#
loop_
_entity_poly.entity_id
_entity_poly.type
_entity_poly.pdbx_seq_one_letter_code
_entity_poly.pdbx_strand_id
1 'polypeptide(L)'
;MQAPTLHDLEQYLDALYGQQKTLYTELVSITAGFPPDYAPGPQMDRQIGQMHVVMDRIGELDNQLSDLRVNWQELGGKPGPQLKATLDDVEKLILVAMDKINAAERAAAASKERLAPQVSVESRRRQMTAAYRTAQGNG
;
A
#
# COMPACT_ATOMS: atom_id res chain seq x y z
N MET A 1 0.15 -14.32 38.15
CA MET A 1 0.57 -13.34 37.12
C MET A 1 0.04 -11.99 37.57
N GLN A 2 0.90 -10.96 37.68
CA GLN A 2 0.44 -9.60 37.97
C GLN A 2 -0.22 -9.02 36.71
N ALA A 3 -1.31 -8.27 36.88
CA ALA A 3 -1.92 -7.55 35.77
C ALA A 3 -0.98 -6.42 35.30
N PRO A 4 -0.86 -6.19 33.98
CA PRO A 4 -0.01 -5.12 33.47
C PRO A 4 -0.47 -3.75 33.97
N THR A 5 0.47 -2.87 34.29
CA THR A 5 0.15 -1.50 34.71
C THR A 5 -0.15 -0.62 33.49
N LEU A 6 -0.78 0.54 33.70
CA LEU A 6 -0.99 1.55 32.65
C LEU A 6 0.33 1.95 31.96
N HIS A 7 1.42 2.02 32.73
CA HIS A 7 2.73 2.37 32.21
C HIS A 7 3.30 1.26 31.32
N ASP A 8 3.14 -0.01 31.71
CA ASP A 8 3.57 -1.16 30.91
C ASP A 8 2.81 -1.21 29.58
N LEU A 9 1.50 -0.96 29.62
CA LEU A 9 0.65 -0.89 28.43
C LEU A 9 1.06 0.27 27.51
N GLU A 10 1.38 1.43 28.08
CA GLU A 10 1.84 2.58 27.31
C GLU A 10 3.19 2.33 26.63
N GLN A 11 4.15 1.73 27.33
CA GLN A 11 5.44 1.34 26.73
C GLN A 11 5.24 0.33 25.59
N TYR A 12 4.32 -0.61 25.78
CA TYR A 12 4.02 -1.60 24.76
C TYR A 12 3.33 -0.97 23.54
N LEU A 13 2.39 -0.04 23.75
CA LEU A 13 1.81 0.78 22.68
C LEU A 13 2.87 1.57 21.92
N ASP A 14 3.78 2.26 22.62
CA ASP A 14 4.84 3.05 21.97
C ASP A 14 5.76 2.16 21.12
N ALA A 15 6.11 0.97 21.60
CA ALA A 15 6.89 -0.01 20.84
C ALA A 15 6.17 -0.47 19.57
N LEU A 16 4.86 -0.75 19.64
CA LEU A 16 4.07 -1.16 18.48
C LEU A 16 3.87 0.00 17.49
N TYR A 17 3.57 1.20 17.95
CA TYR A 17 3.51 2.38 17.07
C TYR A 17 4.87 2.72 16.47
N GLY A 18 5.98 2.44 17.16
CA GLY A 18 7.33 2.54 16.61
C GLY A 18 7.58 1.57 15.46
N GLN A 19 7.07 0.33 15.56
CA GLN A 19 7.09 -0.62 14.45
C GLN A 19 6.20 -0.15 13.30
N GLN A 20 5.02 0.38 13.60
CA GLN A 20 4.09 0.91 12.61
C GLN A 20 4.70 2.07 11.83
N LYS A 21 5.39 2.99 12.54
CA LYS A 21 6.16 4.08 11.94
C LYS A 21 7.21 3.58 10.95
N THR A 22 7.92 2.51 11.30
CA THR A 22 8.91 1.89 10.41
C THR A 22 8.26 1.36 9.13
N LEU A 23 7.14 0.64 9.26
CA LEU A 23 6.41 0.09 8.12
C LEU A 23 5.85 1.18 7.20
N TYR A 24 5.26 2.25 7.75
CA TYR A 24 4.80 3.36 6.92
C TYR A 24 5.96 4.13 6.26
N THR A 25 7.11 4.24 6.92
CA THR A 25 8.32 4.82 6.31
C THR A 25 8.80 3.97 5.12
N GLU A 26 8.78 2.65 5.27
CA GLU A 26 9.08 1.71 4.19
C GLU A 26 8.08 1.86 3.03
N LEU A 27 6.78 1.93 3.33
CA LEU A 27 5.72 2.11 2.34
C LEU A 27 5.88 3.43 1.55
N VAL A 28 6.18 4.53 2.24
CA VAL A 28 6.48 5.82 1.61
C VAL A 28 7.72 5.73 0.71
N SER A 29 8.73 4.95 1.11
CA SER A 29 9.95 4.77 0.33
C SER A 29 9.72 3.94 -0.94
N ILE A 30 8.94 2.85 -0.83
CA ILE A 30 8.54 2.02 -1.98
C ILE A 30 7.77 2.87 -2.99
N THR A 31 6.76 3.61 -2.52
CA THR A 31 5.90 4.43 -3.39
C THR A 31 6.61 5.64 -3.97
N ALA A 32 7.62 6.20 -3.30
CA ALA A 32 8.49 7.23 -3.88
C ALA A 32 9.34 6.71 -5.06
N GLY A 33 9.57 5.39 -5.13
CA GLY A 33 10.28 4.75 -6.23
C GLY A 33 9.43 4.48 -7.47
N PHE A 34 8.14 4.84 -7.47
CA PHE A 34 7.30 4.67 -8.64
C PHE A 34 7.60 5.73 -9.71
N PRO A 35 7.86 5.33 -10.97
CA PRO A 35 8.02 6.28 -12.06
C PRO A 35 6.75 7.11 -12.27
N PRO A 36 6.88 8.40 -12.63
CA PRO A 36 5.74 9.27 -12.91
C PRO A 36 4.90 8.76 -14.10
N ASP A 37 5.56 8.11 -15.06
CA ASP A 37 4.92 7.42 -16.16
C ASP A 37 4.81 5.94 -15.80
N TYR A 38 3.61 5.54 -15.35
CA TYR A 38 3.33 4.14 -15.04
C TYR A 38 3.57 3.26 -16.29
N ALA A 39 4.69 2.54 -16.28
CA ALA A 39 5.08 1.59 -17.31
C ALA A 39 5.08 0.18 -16.68
N PRO A 40 4.12 -0.69 -17.06
CA PRO A 40 4.12 -2.06 -16.56
C PRO A 40 5.42 -2.77 -16.96
N GLY A 41 6.01 -3.48 -16.00
CA GLY A 41 7.26 -4.20 -16.21
C GLY A 41 7.77 -4.85 -14.92
N PRO A 42 8.78 -5.73 -15.00
CA PRO A 42 9.21 -6.58 -13.88
C PRO A 42 9.62 -5.81 -12.61
N GLN A 43 10.13 -4.59 -12.77
CA GLN A 43 10.49 -3.73 -11.64
C GLN A 43 9.24 -3.20 -10.92
N MET A 44 8.24 -2.72 -11.67
CA MET A 44 6.99 -2.24 -11.11
C MET A 44 6.24 -3.36 -10.38
N ASP A 45 6.15 -4.55 -10.99
CA ASP A 45 5.50 -5.72 -10.38
C ASP A 45 6.15 -6.09 -9.04
N ARG A 46 7.48 -6.00 -8.96
CA ARG A 46 8.22 -6.22 -7.71
C ARG A 46 7.88 -5.18 -6.66
N GLN A 47 7.85 -3.89 -7.02
CA GLN A 47 7.56 -2.83 -6.05
C GLN A 47 6.11 -2.90 -5.56
N ILE A 48 5.15 -3.23 -6.43
CA ILE A 48 3.76 -3.50 -6.03
C ILE A 48 3.68 -4.70 -5.09
N GLY A 49 4.40 -5.79 -5.39
CA GLY A 49 4.49 -6.94 -4.50
C GLY A 49 5.06 -6.58 -3.12
N GLN A 50 6.12 -5.77 -3.06
CA GLN A 50 6.67 -5.26 -1.80
C GLN A 50 5.67 -4.40 -1.05
N MET A 51 4.95 -3.52 -1.75
CA MET A 51 3.91 -2.68 -1.18
C MET A 51 2.81 -3.52 -0.50
N HIS A 52 2.32 -4.57 -1.16
CA HIS A 52 1.33 -5.47 -0.57
C HIS A 52 1.85 -6.16 0.69
N VAL A 53 3.09 -6.68 0.67
CA VAL A 53 3.69 -7.31 1.87
C VAL A 53 3.78 -6.34 3.04
N VAL A 54 4.13 -5.07 2.79
CA VAL A 54 4.19 -4.05 3.85
C VAL A 54 2.79 -3.70 4.35
N MET A 55 1.80 -3.58 3.47
CA MET A 55 0.42 -3.30 3.84
C MET A 55 -0.20 -4.44 4.68
N ASP A 56 0.08 -5.70 4.33
CA ASP A 56 -0.37 -6.86 5.09
C ASP A 56 0.19 -6.81 6.53
N ARG A 57 1.49 -6.51 6.67
CA ARG A 57 2.13 -6.35 7.99
C ARG A 57 1.56 -5.19 8.80
N ILE A 58 1.21 -4.07 8.13
CA ILE A 58 0.53 -2.94 8.79
C ILE A 58 -0.82 -3.42 9.32
N GLY A 59 -1.60 -4.16 8.53
CA GLY A 59 -2.89 -4.71 8.95
C GLY A 59 -2.79 -5.68 10.13
N GLU A 60 -1.78 -6.56 10.12
CA GLU A 60 -1.48 -7.46 11.26
C GLU A 60 -1.15 -6.69 12.54
N LEU A 61 -0.39 -5.60 12.41
CA LEU A 61 -0.01 -4.75 13.54
C LEU A 61 -1.18 -3.90 14.04
N ASP A 62 -2.03 -3.40 13.15
CA ASP A 62 -3.25 -2.65 13.50
C ASP A 62 -4.23 -3.51 14.30
N ASN A 63 -4.35 -4.80 13.95
CA ASN A 63 -5.16 -5.75 14.72
C ASN A 63 -4.61 -5.91 16.15
N GLN A 64 -3.30 -6.02 16.32
CA GLN A 64 -2.67 -6.10 17.64
C GLN A 64 -2.83 -4.80 18.45
N LEU A 65 -2.69 -3.66 17.79
CA LEU A 65 -2.86 -2.34 18.39
C LEU A 65 -4.30 -2.08 18.83
N SER A 66 -5.29 -2.59 18.10
CA SER A 66 -6.71 -2.37 18.38
C SER A 66 -7.08 -2.83 19.80
N ASP A 67 -6.81 -4.09 20.13
CA ASP A 67 -7.15 -4.66 21.44
C ASP A 67 -6.38 -3.99 22.58
N LEU A 68 -5.09 -3.72 22.36
CA LEU A 68 -4.23 -3.08 23.34
C LEU A 68 -4.67 -1.64 23.62
N ARG A 69 -5.05 -0.89 22.57
CA ARG A 69 -5.53 0.49 22.68
C ARG A 69 -6.85 0.55 23.44
N VAL A 70 -7.78 -0.36 23.16
CA VAL A 70 -9.06 -0.45 23.88
C VAL A 70 -8.80 -0.68 25.37
N ASN A 71 -8.00 -1.69 25.72
CA ASN A 71 -7.67 -1.98 27.12
C ASN A 71 -7.00 -0.80 27.84
N TRP A 72 -6.04 -0.13 27.19
CA TRP A 72 -5.36 1.02 27.76
C TRP A 72 -6.30 2.23 27.96
N GLN A 73 -7.22 2.47 27.03
CA GLN A 73 -8.22 3.53 27.13
C GLN A 73 -9.26 3.25 28.23
N GLU A 74 -9.74 2.01 28.35
CA GLU A 74 -10.68 1.60 29.41
C GLU A 74 -10.10 1.78 30.81
N LEU A 75 -8.78 1.63 30.96
CA LEU A 75 -8.06 1.89 32.20
C LEU A 75 -7.77 3.39 32.45
N GLY A 76 -8.27 4.28 31.59
CA GLY A 76 -8.09 5.73 31.71
C GLY A 76 -6.75 6.25 31.17
N GLY A 77 -6.10 5.47 30.30
CA GLY A 77 -4.84 5.84 29.67
C GLY A 77 -4.93 7.16 28.90
N LYS A 78 -3.91 8.01 29.10
CA LYS A 78 -3.68 9.22 28.30
C LYS A 78 -2.27 9.15 27.75
N PRO A 79 -2.03 9.50 26.48
CA PRO A 79 -0.72 9.36 25.90
C PRO A 79 0.21 10.37 26.57
N GLY A 80 1.30 9.85 27.14
CA GLY A 80 2.45 10.62 27.53
C GLY A 80 3.13 11.27 26.32
N PRO A 81 4.11 12.16 26.57
CA PRO A 81 4.72 12.95 25.50
C PRO A 81 5.36 12.11 24.39
N GLN A 82 5.99 10.99 24.76
CA GLN A 82 6.65 10.09 23.82
C GLN A 82 5.64 9.42 22.88
N LEU A 83 4.65 8.72 23.44
CA LEU A 83 3.61 8.04 22.67
C LEU A 83 2.85 9.04 21.79
N LYS A 84 2.54 10.24 22.32
CA LYS A 84 1.91 11.30 21.52
C LYS A 84 2.74 11.70 20.31
N ALA A 85 4.05 11.92 20.48
CA ALA A 85 4.93 12.26 19.36
C ALA A 85 5.00 11.12 18.32
N THR A 86 5.05 9.86 18.78
CA THR A 86 5.02 8.69 17.88
C THR A 86 3.72 8.64 17.08
N LEU A 87 2.57 8.88 17.72
CA LEU A 87 1.27 8.94 17.04
C LEU A 87 1.20 10.05 15.99
N ASP A 88 1.64 11.26 16.34
CA ASP A 88 1.67 12.41 15.41
C ASP A 88 2.55 12.12 14.18
N ASP A 89 3.66 11.40 14.36
CA ASP A 89 4.54 10.98 13.26
C ASP A 89 3.89 9.92 12.38
N VAL A 90 3.24 8.92 12.98
CA VAL A 90 2.50 7.87 12.24
C VAL A 90 1.38 8.48 11.42
N GLU A 91 0.61 9.42 11.98
CA GLU A 91 -0.47 10.12 11.26
C GLU A 91 0.06 10.83 10.02
N LYS A 92 1.16 11.59 10.14
CA LYS A 92 1.80 12.26 8.99
C LYS A 92 2.23 11.26 7.93
N LEU A 93 2.84 10.14 8.33
CA LEU A 93 3.30 9.13 7.39
C LEU A 93 2.13 8.45 6.65
N ILE A 94 1.01 8.20 7.34
CA ILE A 94 -0.23 7.69 6.73
C ILE A 94 -0.70 8.64 5.63
N LEU A 95 -0.81 9.94 5.93
CA LEU A 95 -1.26 10.94 4.96
C LEU A 95 -0.33 11.00 3.73
N VAL A 96 0.98 10.94 3.95
CA VAL A 96 1.98 10.91 2.86
C VAL A 96 1.84 9.64 2.03
N ALA A 97 1.68 8.47 2.68
CA ALA A 97 1.51 7.20 1.98
C ALA A 97 0.24 7.20 1.13
N MET A 98 -0.88 7.68 1.68
CA MET A 98 -2.15 7.79 0.97
C MET A 98 -2.04 8.70 -0.27
N ASP A 99 -1.40 9.87 -0.15
CA ASP A 99 -1.23 10.77 -1.29
C ASP A 99 -0.40 10.11 -2.41
N LYS A 100 0.69 9.43 -2.05
CA LYS A 100 1.55 8.71 -3.01
C LYS A 100 0.83 7.55 -3.69
N ILE A 101 0.10 6.73 -2.93
CA ILE A 101 -0.69 5.62 -3.48
C ILE A 101 -1.75 6.16 -4.44
N ASN A 102 -2.51 7.19 -4.04
CA ASN A 102 -3.51 7.81 -4.90
C ASN A 102 -2.91 8.39 -6.18
N ALA A 103 -1.72 8.99 -6.11
CA ALA A 103 -1.00 9.47 -7.29
C ALA A 103 -0.61 8.32 -8.24
N ALA A 104 -0.13 7.20 -7.69
CA ALA A 104 0.22 6.00 -8.45
C ALA A 104 -1.00 5.40 -9.14
N GLU A 105 -2.14 5.30 -8.45
CA GLU A 105 -3.40 4.80 -8.99
C GLU A 105 -3.89 5.66 -10.15
N ARG A 106 -3.84 7.00 -10.00
CA ARG A 106 -4.19 7.93 -11.09
C ARG A 106 -3.28 7.74 -12.31
N ALA A 107 -1.98 7.58 -12.11
CA ALA A 107 -1.03 7.34 -13.19
C ALA A 107 -1.30 6.00 -13.90
N ALA A 108 -1.61 4.95 -13.13
CA ALA A 108 -1.96 3.64 -13.67
C ALA A 108 -3.27 3.69 -14.48
N ALA A 109 -4.29 4.39 -13.98
CA ALA A 109 -5.56 4.59 -14.69
C ALA A 109 -5.35 5.32 -16.02
N ALA A 110 -4.60 6.44 -16.01
CA ALA A 110 -4.27 7.19 -17.22
C ALA A 110 -3.49 6.33 -18.24
N SER A 111 -2.55 5.50 -17.77
CA SER A 111 -1.80 4.58 -18.64
C SER A 111 -2.70 3.54 -19.27
N LYS A 112 -3.66 2.98 -18.51
CA LYS A 112 -4.66 2.03 -19.02
C LYS A 112 -5.56 2.65 -20.09
N GLU A 113 -6.04 3.87 -19.87
CA GLU A 113 -6.86 4.61 -20.85
C GLU A 113 -6.09 4.86 -22.16
N ARG A 114 -4.81 5.21 -22.07
CA ARG A 114 -3.94 5.41 -23.24
C ARG A 114 -3.66 4.12 -24.03
N LEU A 115 -3.56 2.98 -23.34
CA LEU A 115 -3.26 1.68 -23.97
C LEU A 115 -4.50 1.00 -24.57
N ALA A 116 -5.70 1.25 -24.04
CA ALA A 116 -6.93 0.61 -24.50
C ALA A 116 -7.19 0.76 -26.02
N PRO A 117 -6.99 1.94 -26.65
CA PRO A 117 -7.13 2.09 -28.11
C PRO A 117 -6.12 1.22 -28.88
N GLN A 118 -4.88 1.14 -28.43
CA GLN A 118 -3.80 0.42 -29.13
C GLN A 118 -4.05 -1.09 -29.14
N VAL A 119 -4.51 -1.63 -28.00
CA VAL A 119 -4.89 -3.04 -27.88
C VAL A 119 -6.07 -3.37 -28.82
N SER A 120 -7.03 -2.45 -28.96
CA SER A 120 -8.18 -2.65 -29.85
C SER A 120 -7.79 -2.71 -31.33
N VAL A 121 -6.84 -1.87 -31.76
CA VAL A 121 -6.33 -1.83 -33.14
C VAL A 121 -5.56 -3.11 -33.45
N GLU A 122 -4.66 -3.54 -32.57
CA GLU A 122 -3.88 -4.75 -32.76
C GLU A 122 -4.69 -6.04 -32.68
N SER A 123 -5.72 -6.08 -31.84
CA SER A 123 -6.70 -7.18 -31.85
C SER A 123 -7.43 -7.25 -33.20
N ARG A 124 -7.92 -6.10 -33.70
CA ARG A 124 -8.62 -6.02 -34.99
C ARG A 124 -7.71 -6.41 -36.15
N ARG A 125 -6.44 -6.01 -36.13
CA ARG A 125 -5.43 -6.38 -37.13
C ARG A 125 -5.15 -7.88 -37.14
N ARG A 126 -5.01 -8.50 -35.96
CA ARG A 126 -4.83 -9.96 -35.85
C ARG A 126 -6.05 -10.73 -36.36
N GLN A 127 -7.26 -10.27 -36.05
CA GLN A 127 -8.51 -10.85 -36.54
C GLN A 127 -8.60 -10.76 -38.08
N MET A 128 -8.27 -9.61 -38.67
CA MET A 128 -8.22 -9.46 -40.13
C MET A 128 -7.20 -10.41 -40.77
N THR A 129 -5.97 -10.47 -40.26
CA THR A 129 -4.94 -11.37 -40.80
C THR A 129 -5.35 -12.84 -40.70
N ALA A 130 -6.00 -13.23 -39.60
CA ALA A 130 -6.53 -14.58 -39.44
C ALA A 130 -7.63 -14.89 -40.47
N ALA A 131 -8.57 -13.97 -40.69
CA ALA A 131 -9.65 -14.12 -41.67
C ALA A 131 -9.13 -14.23 -43.12
N TYR A 132 -8.10 -13.47 -43.49
CA TYR A 132 -7.47 -13.59 -44.80
C TYR A 132 -6.77 -14.95 -44.99
N ARG A 133 -6.12 -15.46 -43.94
CA ARG A 133 -5.42 -16.75 -44.01
C ARG A 133 -6.39 -17.93 -44.14
N THR A 134 -7.55 -17.89 -43.49
CA THR A 134 -8.61 -18.90 -43.67
C THR A 134 -9.31 -18.79 -45.02
N ALA A 135 -9.47 -17.58 -45.57
CA ALA A 135 -10.04 -17.39 -46.90
C ALA A 135 -9.14 -17.92 -48.03
N GLN A 136 -7.81 -17.92 -47.85
CA GLN A 136 -6.85 -18.43 -48.86
C GLN A 136 -6.58 -19.94 -48.76
N GLY A 137 -6.93 -20.60 -47.65
CA GLY A 137 -6.69 -22.04 -47.44
C GLY A 137 -7.85 -22.97 -47.82
N ASN A 138 -9.01 -22.41 -48.21
CA ASN A 138 -10.22 -23.16 -48.60
C ASN A 138 -10.53 -23.03 -50.12
N GLY A 139 -9.52 -22.70 -50.93
CA GLY A 139 -9.61 -22.60 -52.40
C GLY A 139 -9.00 -23.80 -53.10
#